data_AF-A0A5C7J5H0-F1
#
_entry.id   AF-A0A5C7J5H0-F1
#
_cell.length_a   1.000
_cell.length_b   1.000
_cell.length_c   1.000
_cell.angle_alpha   90.00
_cell.angle_beta   90.00
_cell.angle_gamma   90.00
#
_symmetry.space_group_name_H-M   'P 1'
#
loop_
_entity.id
_entity.type
_entity.pdbx_description
1 polymer ?
#
loop_
_entity_poly.entity_id
_entity_poly.type
_entity_poly.pdbx_seq_one_letter_code
_entity_poly.pdbx_strand_id
1 'polypeptide(L)'
;MAEIQFEFPRDRMRAQVGQKVDATPSLVVSATSTTVIPFGALVVYDDTDAFLCKLPTTKAHVERPLGIALHQLHCEQYEPKNSIAVMRKGRIWVEADKVTAPGDAVYIKFAEDGSAKFSSDKKDNTRLFGAMFLEKSEGGLVPIEVNFFGGVV
;
A
#
# COMPACT_ATOMS: atom_id res chain seq x y z
N MET A 1 -10.44 -14.14 42.68
CA MET A 1 -11.23 -12.95 42.29
C MET A 1 -10.87 -12.67 40.85
N ALA A 2 -11.84 -12.73 39.94
CA ALA A 2 -11.60 -12.43 38.52
C ALA A 2 -11.46 -10.92 38.37
N GLU A 3 -10.38 -10.45 37.73
CA GLU A 3 -10.26 -9.07 37.31
C GLU A 3 -11.37 -8.79 36.30
N ILE A 4 -12.40 -8.07 36.73
CA ILE A 4 -13.44 -7.59 35.85
C ILE A 4 -12.82 -6.46 35.04
N GLN A 5 -12.64 -6.68 33.73
CA GLN A 5 -12.17 -5.66 32.81
C GLN A 5 -13.25 -4.57 32.67
N PHE A 6 -13.03 -3.41 33.30
CA PHE A 6 -13.97 -2.28 33.29
C PHE A 6 -13.78 -1.33 32.10
N GLU A 7 -12.62 -1.39 31.44
CA GLU A 7 -12.29 -0.53 30.31
C GLU A 7 -11.97 -1.38 29.09
N PHE A 8 -12.76 -1.18 28.04
CA PHE A 8 -12.30 -1.43 26.68
C PHE A 8 -11.53 -0.17 26.30
N PRO A 9 -10.18 -0.18 26.27
CA PRO A 9 -9.45 0.92 25.65
C PRO A 9 -9.96 0.99 24.22
N ARG A 10 -10.84 1.96 23.95
CA ARG A 10 -11.16 2.39 22.60
C ARG A 10 -9.93 3.15 22.16
N ASP A 11 -8.85 2.44 21.91
CA ASP A 11 -7.80 2.95 21.07
C ASP A 11 -8.47 3.07 19.69
N ARG A 12 -9.17 4.21 19.50
CA ARG A 12 -9.70 4.61 18.20
C ARG A 12 -8.48 4.98 17.41
N MET A 13 -7.70 3.98 17.01
CA MET A 13 -6.59 4.19 16.11
C MET A 13 -7.17 4.96 14.94
N ARG A 14 -6.59 6.13 14.70
CA ARG A 14 -6.81 6.89 13.48
C ARG A 14 -6.52 5.96 12.29
N ALA A 15 -6.88 6.40 11.09
CA ALA A 15 -6.41 5.76 9.88
C ALA A 15 -4.90 5.43 9.98
N GLN A 16 -4.53 4.21 9.63
CA GLN A 16 -3.15 3.73 9.63
C GLN A 16 -2.69 3.41 8.22
N VAL A 17 -1.37 3.48 7.99
CA VAL A 17 -0.76 3.10 6.71
C VAL A 17 -1.08 1.64 6.39
N GLY A 18 -1.54 1.38 5.16
CA GLY A 18 -1.96 0.06 4.72
C GLY A 18 -3.33 -0.39 5.23
N GLN A 19 -4.03 0.42 6.01
CA GLN A 19 -5.38 0.11 6.47
C GLN A 19 -6.40 0.37 5.36
N LYS A 20 -7.40 -0.50 5.26
CA LYS A 20 -8.54 -0.28 4.36
C LYS A 20 -9.34 0.95 4.82
N VAL A 21 -9.76 1.78 3.85
CA VAL A 21 -10.45 3.06 4.15
C VAL A 21 -11.88 2.84 4.64
N ASP A 22 -12.60 1.88 4.04
CA ASP A 22 -14.01 1.66 4.30
C ASP A 22 -14.39 0.16 4.13
N ALA A 23 -15.68 -0.14 4.28
CA ALA A 23 -16.21 -1.49 4.10
C ALA A 23 -16.52 -1.86 2.63
N THR A 24 -16.13 -1.03 1.66
CA THR A 24 -16.43 -1.31 0.24
C THR A 24 -15.79 -2.61 -0.22
N PRO A 25 -16.36 -3.32 -1.21
CA PRO A 25 -15.76 -4.54 -1.72
C PRO A 25 -14.31 -4.32 -2.18
N SER A 26 -13.42 -5.20 -1.73
CA SER A 26 -11.99 -5.15 -2.07
C SER A 26 -11.52 -6.50 -2.58
N LEU A 27 -10.58 -6.49 -3.54
CA LEU A 27 -9.84 -7.68 -3.92
C LEU A 27 -8.50 -7.69 -3.17
N VAL A 28 -8.32 -8.72 -2.36
CA VAL A 28 -7.08 -8.98 -1.62
C VAL A 28 -6.56 -10.33 -2.05
N VAL A 29 -5.25 -10.41 -2.31
CA VAL A 29 -4.55 -11.65 -2.66
C VAL A 29 -3.45 -11.92 -1.63
N SER A 30 -3.05 -13.18 -1.51
CA SER A 30 -1.88 -13.57 -0.74
C SER A 30 -0.66 -13.62 -1.65
N ALA A 31 0.48 -13.15 -1.16
CA ALA A 31 1.79 -13.34 -1.78
C ALA A 31 2.87 -13.60 -0.72
N THR A 32 4.05 -14.03 -1.12
CA THR A 32 5.16 -14.29 -0.19
C THR A 32 6.37 -13.44 -0.59
N SER A 33 7.07 -12.87 0.38
CA SER A 33 8.29 -12.10 0.16
C SER A 33 9.48 -12.76 0.83
N THR A 34 10.67 -12.63 0.25
CA THR A 34 11.94 -13.04 0.88
C THR A 34 12.56 -11.94 1.74
N THR A 35 12.00 -10.73 1.70
CA THR A 35 12.43 -9.57 2.50
C THR A 35 11.29 -9.07 3.37
N VAL A 36 11.63 -8.22 4.33
CA VAL A 36 10.64 -7.48 5.13
C VAL A 36 9.81 -6.57 4.22
N ILE A 37 8.48 -6.60 4.37
CA ILE A 37 7.56 -5.69 3.66
C ILE A 37 6.80 -4.83 4.68
N PRO A 38 6.96 -3.49 4.65
CA PRO A 38 6.19 -2.59 5.49
C PRO A 38 4.74 -2.48 5.01
N PHE A 39 3.82 -2.13 5.91
CA PHE A 39 2.43 -1.88 5.55
C PHE A 39 2.28 -0.65 4.66
N GLY A 40 1.29 -0.68 3.77
CA GLY A 40 1.03 0.36 2.78
C GLY A 40 2.09 0.47 1.68
N ALA A 41 3.12 -0.39 1.68
CA ALA A 41 4.11 -0.41 0.63
C ALA A 41 3.51 -0.92 -0.69
N LEU A 42 3.93 -0.30 -1.80
CA LEU A 42 3.75 -0.87 -3.11
C LEU A 42 4.59 -2.15 -3.22
N VAL A 43 3.97 -3.23 -3.69
CA VAL A 43 4.67 -4.49 -3.98
C VAL A 43 4.53 -4.85 -5.45
N VAL A 44 5.61 -5.39 -6.01
CA VAL A 44 5.69 -5.91 -7.37
C VAL A 44 6.02 -7.39 -7.32
N TYR A 45 5.80 -8.11 -8.43
CA TYR A 45 6.26 -9.48 -8.56
C TYR A 45 7.79 -9.54 -8.47
N ASP A 46 8.31 -10.63 -7.92
CA ASP A 46 9.73 -10.93 -8.03
C ASP A 46 10.09 -11.28 -9.48
N ASP A 47 11.33 -11.00 -9.89
CA ASP A 47 11.78 -11.30 -11.26
C ASP A 47 12.12 -12.78 -11.42
N THR A 48 12.38 -13.47 -10.30
CA THR A 48 12.83 -14.86 -10.26
C THR A 48 11.67 -15.84 -10.13
N ASP A 49 10.58 -15.44 -9.46
CA ASP A 49 9.41 -16.29 -9.22
C ASP A 49 8.12 -15.45 -9.18
N ALA A 50 7.16 -15.81 -10.05
CA ALA A 50 5.86 -15.15 -10.16
C ALA A 50 4.96 -15.34 -8.93
N PHE A 51 5.27 -16.28 -8.04
CA PHE A 51 4.58 -16.47 -6.77
C PHE A 51 5.18 -15.65 -5.62
N LEU A 52 6.35 -15.04 -5.85
CA LEU A 52 7.01 -14.17 -4.89
C LEU A 52 6.75 -12.69 -5.21
N CYS A 53 6.84 -11.87 -4.17
CA CYS A 53 6.76 -10.43 -4.27
C CYS A 53 7.95 -9.76 -3.59
N LYS A 54 8.21 -8.52 -4.02
CA LYS A 54 9.29 -7.67 -3.49
C LYS A 54 8.89 -6.21 -3.50
N LEU A 55 9.68 -5.39 -2.83
CA LEU A 55 9.62 -3.95 -2.98
C LEU A 55 10.14 -3.55 -4.38
N PRO A 56 9.50 -2.59 -5.06
CA PRO A 56 9.98 -2.09 -6.33
C PRO A 56 11.33 -1.38 -6.15
N THR A 57 12.24 -1.58 -7.09
CA THR A 57 13.46 -0.79 -7.24
C THR A 57 13.26 0.26 -8.34
N THR A 58 14.22 1.16 -8.53
CA THR A 58 14.18 2.18 -9.60
C THR A 58 14.06 1.60 -11.01
N LYS A 59 14.37 0.32 -11.20
CA LYS A 59 14.23 -0.40 -12.47
C LYS A 59 12.96 -1.25 -12.56
N ALA A 60 12.14 -1.29 -11.50
CA ALA A 60 10.97 -2.17 -11.44
C ALA A 60 9.85 -1.69 -12.35
N HIS A 61 9.15 -2.65 -12.96
CA HIS A 61 7.95 -2.42 -13.76
C HIS A 61 6.75 -2.09 -12.87
N VAL A 62 6.68 -0.86 -12.34
CA VAL A 62 5.57 -0.38 -11.51
C VAL A 62 4.29 -0.13 -12.29
N GLU A 63 4.31 -0.26 -13.62
CA GLU A 63 3.13 -0.20 -14.49
C GLU A 63 2.16 -1.35 -14.23
N ARG A 64 2.67 -2.47 -13.70
CA ARG A 64 1.93 -3.70 -13.41
C ARG A 64 2.24 -4.15 -11.97
N PRO A 65 1.84 -3.37 -10.96
CA PRO A 65 2.13 -3.73 -9.58
C PRO A 65 1.34 -4.98 -9.20
N LEU A 66 1.87 -5.75 -8.25
CA LEU A 66 1.09 -6.82 -7.62
C LEU A 66 -0.02 -6.20 -6.77
N GLY A 67 0.29 -5.15 -6.00
CA GLY A 67 -0.68 -4.37 -5.25
C GLY A 67 -0.05 -3.62 -4.07
N ILE A 68 -0.83 -3.32 -3.04
CA ILE A 68 -0.36 -2.62 -1.84
C ILE A 68 -0.52 -3.51 -0.60
N ALA A 69 0.53 -3.61 0.21
CA ALA A 69 0.54 -4.43 1.42
C ALA A 69 -0.44 -3.89 2.48
N LEU A 70 -1.30 -4.77 2.99
CA LEU A 70 -2.31 -4.41 3.99
C LEU A 70 -1.76 -4.46 5.41
N HIS A 71 -2.24 -3.55 6.24
CA HIS A 71 -2.01 -3.56 7.68
C HIS A 71 -2.65 -4.80 8.35
N GLN A 72 -1.95 -5.41 9.30
CA GLN A 72 -2.46 -6.51 10.13
C GLN A 72 -2.41 -6.12 11.61
N LEU A 73 -3.43 -6.52 12.38
CA LEU A 73 -3.54 -6.11 13.79
C LEU A 73 -2.51 -6.78 14.72
N HIS A 74 -1.91 -7.89 14.29
CA HIS A 74 -1.09 -8.76 15.14
C HIS A 74 0.41 -8.72 14.82
N CYS A 75 0.84 -7.81 13.94
CA CYS A 75 2.24 -7.59 13.64
C CYS A 75 2.47 -6.14 13.20
N GLU A 76 3.72 -5.67 13.29
CA GLU A 76 4.10 -4.31 12.90
C GLU A 76 4.47 -4.22 11.41
N GLN A 77 4.87 -5.34 10.81
CA GLN A 77 5.26 -5.49 9.42
C GLN A 77 5.16 -6.96 9.00
N TYR A 78 5.35 -7.25 7.71
CA TYR A 78 5.48 -8.63 7.25
C TYR A 78 6.95 -9.07 7.27
N GLU A 79 7.23 -10.07 8.09
CA GLU A 79 8.53 -10.74 8.12
C GLU A 79 8.75 -11.63 6.88
N PRO A 80 10.01 -11.88 6.49
CA PRO A 80 10.34 -12.76 5.37
C PRO A 80 9.69 -14.14 5.46
N LYS A 81 9.32 -14.69 4.30
CA LYS A 81 8.71 -16.02 4.09
C LYS A 81 7.30 -16.19 4.67
N ASN A 82 6.72 -15.14 5.22
CA ASN A 82 5.31 -15.14 5.62
C ASN A 82 4.38 -14.79 4.45
N SER A 83 3.11 -15.18 4.59
CA SER A 83 2.05 -14.74 3.69
C SER A 83 1.72 -13.27 3.97
N ILE A 84 1.70 -12.49 2.89
CA ILE A 84 1.42 -11.06 2.87
C ILE A 84 0.05 -10.86 2.24
N ALA A 85 -0.83 -10.14 2.93
CA ALA A 85 -2.09 -9.72 2.34
C ALA A 85 -1.87 -8.46 1.50
N VAL A 86 -2.19 -8.55 0.20
CA VAL A 86 -1.95 -7.49 -0.78
C VAL A 86 -3.26 -7.07 -1.43
N MET A 87 -3.60 -5.78 -1.33
CA MET A 87 -4.78 -5.21 -1.98
C MET A 87 -4.50 -4.92 -3.45
N ARG A 88 -5.32 -5.54 -4.32
CA ARG A 88 -5.34 -5.29 -5.78
C ARG A 88 -6.42 -4.32 -6.20
N LYS A 89 -7.53 -4.30 -5.47
CA LYS A 89 -8.66 -3.40 -5.70
C LYS A 89 -9.31 -2.99 -4.40
N GLY A 90 -9.66 -1.72 -4.28
CA GLY A 90 -10.33 -1.17 -3.11
C GLY A 90 -9.75 0.18 -2.73
N ARG A 91 -9.97 0.60 -1.48
CA ARG A 91 -9.50 1.86 -0.95
C ARG A 91 -8.61 1.64 0.25
N ILE A 92 -7.45 2.30 0.25
CA ILE A 92 -6.40 2.07 1.22
C ILE A 92 -5.72 3.38 1.59
N TRP A 93 -5.32 3.50 2.86
CA TRP A 93 -4.55 4.62 3.36
C TRP A 93 -3.06 4.41 3.06
N VAL A 94 -2.41 5.40 2.45
CA VAL A 94 -0.98 5.38 2.12
C VAL A 94 -0.31 6.65 2.61
N GLU A 95 1.00 6.60 2.85
CA GLU A 95 1.78 7.82 3.02
C GLU A 95 2.10 8.42 1.66
N ALA A 96 1.77 9.69 1.49
CA ALA A 96 2.03 10.42 0.28
C ALA A 96 2.67 11.79 0.57
N ASP A 97 3.39 12.30 -0.43
CA ASP A 97 3.74 13.72 -0.51
C ASP A 97 2.46 14.56 -0.71
N LYS A 98 2.63 15.86 -0.95
CA LYS A 98 1.53 16.77 -1.26
C LYS A 98 0.66 16.23 -2.43
N VAL A 99 -0.65 16.26 -2.21
CA VAL A 99 -1.69 15.93 -3.19
C VAL A 99 -2.45 17.19 -3.52
N THR A 100 -2.49 17.56 -4.80
CA THR A 100 -3.01 18.87 -5.22
C THR A 100 -4.52 18.90 -5.21
N ALA A 101 -5.18 17.84 -5.68
CA ALA A 101 -6.62 17.71 -5.75
C ALA A 101 -7.10 16.26 -5.60
N PRO A 102 -8.35 16.04 -5.11
CA PRO A 102 -9.02 14.76 -5.25
C PRO A 102 -9.13 14.37 -6.73
N GLY A 103 -8.90 13.09 -7.03
CA GLY A 103 -8.90 12.56 -8.40
C GLY A 103 -7.54 12.63 -9.10
N ASP A 104 -6.52 13.23 -8.48
CA ASP A 104 -5.16 13.24 -9.02
C ASP A 104 -4.66 11.81 -9.22
N ALA A 105 -3.91 11.61 -10.32
CA ALA A 105 -3.22 10.35 -10.56
C ALA A 105 -2.14 10.11 -9.50
N VAL A 106 -1.94 8.85 -9.16
CA VAL A 106 -0.87 8.44 -8.24
C VAL A 106 0.40 8.15 -9.02
N TYR A 107 1.52 8.66 -8.53
CA TYR A 107 2.87 8.41 -9.03
C TYR A 107 3.73 7.82 -7.91
N ILE A 108 4.74 7.06 -8.32
CA ILE A 108 5.76 6.51 -7.44
C ILE A 108 7.04 7.29 -7.62
N LYS A 109 7.51 7.87 -6.53
CA LYS A 109 8.80 8.52 -6.38
C LYS A 109 9.74 7.59 -5.62
N PHE A 110 10.85 7.25 -6.23
CA PHE A 110 11.91 6.50 -5.55
C PHE A 110 12.83 7.47 -4.83
N ALA A 111 13.00 7.30 -3.53
CA ALA A 111 13.97 8.03 -2.73
C ALA A 111 15.36 7.40 -2.88
N GLU A 112 16.39 8.13 -2.44
CA GLU A 112 17.79 7.72 -2.54
C GLU A 112 18.10 6.45 -1.72
N ASP A 113 17.32 6.19 -0.67
CA ASP A 113 17.38 4.97 0.14
C ASP A 113 16.70 3.76 -0.54
N GLY A 114 16.18 3.93 -1.75
CA GLY A 114 15.47 2.91 -2.51
C GLY A 114 14.00 2.74 -2.10
N SER A 115 13.49 3.52 -1.14
CA SER A 115 12.09 3.48 -0.75
C SER A 115 11.20 4.11 -1.82
N ALA A 116 10.01 3.53 -2.00
CA ALA A 116 9.00 4.04 -2.92
C ALA A 116 7.95 4.83 -2.13
N LYS A 117 7.74 6.09 -2.52
CA LYS A 117 6.72 6.98 -1.93
C LYS A 117 5.65 7.34 -2.94
N PHE A 118 4.42 7.49 -2.45
CA PHE A 118 3.30 7.93 -3.28
C PHE A 118 3.30 9.45 -3.42
N SER A 119 3.02 9.94 -4.63
CA SER A 119 2.99 11.38 -4.91
C SER A 119 1.96 11.70 -5.99
N SER A 120 1.43 12.94 -5.96
CA SER A 120 0.64 13.49 -7.08
C SER A 120 1.52 14.14 -8.15
N ASP A 121 2.82 14.31 -7.89
CA ASP A 121 3.75 14.94 -8.82
C ASP A 121 4.14 13.98 -9.95
N LYS A 122 3.94 14.46 -11.19
CA LYS A 122 4.32 13.74 -12.40
C LYS A 122 5.82 13.81 -12.69
N LYS A 123 6.49 14.88 -12.26
CA LYS A 123 7.86 15.18 -12.69
C LYS A 123 8.82 14.12 -12.16
N ASP A 124 9.56 13.48 -13.07
CA ASP A 124 10.58 12.47 -12.78
C ASP A 124 10.06 11.24 -11.97
N ASN A 125 8.74 11.05 -11.90
CA ASN A 125 8.09 9.97 -11.16
C ASN A 125 7.33 9.05 -12.12
N THR A 126 7.18 7.79 -11.74
CA THR A 126 6.49 6.80 -12.58
C THR A 126 5.02 6.71 -12.22
N ARG A 127 4.12 6.80 -13.21
CA ARG A 127 2.68 6.72 -12.96
C ARG A 127 2.27 5.32 -12.50
N LEU A 128 1.50 5.25 -11.43
CA LEU A 128 0.85 4.04 -10.96
C LEU A 128 -0.53 3.92 -11.60
N PHE A 129 -0.64 3.14 -12.67
CA PHE A 129 -1.91 2.96 -13.37
C PHE A 129 -2.93 2.22 -12.49
N GLY A 130 -4.19 2.65 -12.59
CA GLY A 130 -5.26 2.10 -11.76
C GLY A 130 -5.29 2.64 -10.32
N ALA A 131 -4.49 3.66 -9.99
CA ALA A 131 -4.53 4.33 -8.70
C ALA A 131 -4.88 5.82 -8.83
N MET A 132 -5.70 6.33 -7.89
CA MET A 132 -6.09 7.74 -7.80
C MET A 132 -6.19 8.20 -6.35
N PHE A 133 -5.83 9.45 -6.07
CA PHE A 133 -6.06 10.06 -4.77
C PHE A 133 -7.53 10.40 -4.58
N LEU A 134 -8.05 10.16 -3.37
CA LEU A 134 -9.43 10.45 -3.03
C LEU A 134 -9.60 11.81 -2.35
N GLU A 135 -8.52 12.40 -1.84
CA GLU A 135 -8.54 13.65 -1.09
C GLU A 135 -7.30 14.51 -1.37
N LYS A 136 -7.44 15.84 -1.21
CA LYS A 136 -6.32 16.79 -1.20
C LYS A 136 -5.54 16.62 0.10
N SER A 137 -4.21 16.76 0.05
CA SER A 137 -3.35 16.72 1.24
C SER A 137 -2.11 17.59 1.06
N GLU A 138 -1.60 18.16 2.15
CA GLU A 138 -0.27 18.82 2.15
C GLU A 138 0.86 17.84 2.49
N GLY A 139 0.54 16.54 2.60
CA GLY A 139 1.46 15.44 2.89
C GLY A 139 0.98 14.57 4.05
N GLY A 140 1.54 13.37 4.18
CA GLY A 140 1.21 12.40 5.24
C GLY A 140 0.22 11.33 4.78
N LEU A 141 -0.69 10.93 5.66
CA LEU A 141 -1.60 9.84 5.38
C LEU A 141 -2.79 10.29 4.51
N VAL A 142 -2.95 9.67 3.34
CA VAL A 142 -3.96 10.05 2.34
C VAL A 142 -4.65 8.80 1.81
N PRO A 143 -5.98 8.82 1.57
CA PRO A 143 -6.66 7.67 1.01
C PRO A 143 -6.50 7.66 -0.51
N ILE A 144 -6.22 6.49 -1.07
CA ILE A 144 -6.22 6.23 -2.51
C ILE A 144 -7.22 5.13 -2.84
N GLU A 145 -7.78 5.20 -4.04
CA GLU A 145 -8.48 4.07 -4.66
C GLU A 145 -7.53 3.37 -5.62
N VAL A 146 -7.53 2.04 -5.58
CA VAL A 146 -6.70 1.19 -6.42
C VAL A 146 -7.54 0.17 -7.18
N ASN A 147 -7.09 -0.17 -8.38
CA ASN A 147 -7.68 -1.14 -9.29
C ASN A 147 -6.62 -1.68 -10.27
N PHE A 148 -5.76 -2.57 -9.80
CA PHE A 148 -4.61 -3.11 -10.54
C PHE A 148 -4.93 -4.35 -11.39
N PHE A 149 -6.13 -4.38 -11.99
CA PHE A 149 -6.47 -5.43 -12.95
C PHE A 149 -5.81 -5.11 -14.30
N GLY A 150 -4.80 -5.91 -14.68
CA GLY A 150 -4.05 -5.68 -15.93
C GLY A 150 -2.66 -6.32 -15.95
N GLY A 151 -2.55 -7.59 -15.55
CA GLY A 151 -1.42 -8.40 -15.99
C GLY A 151 -1.73 -8.93 -17.39
N VAL A 152 -1.16 -8.32 -18.42
CA VAL A 152 -1.20 -8.74 -19.84
C VAL A 152 -2.59 -8.64 -20.52
N VAL A 153 -2.71 -7.69 -21.44
CA VAL A 153 -2.98 -8.05 -22.85
C VAL A 153 -1.65 -7.87 -23.59
#